data_AF-A0A560LJQ2-F1
#
_entry.id   AF-A0A560LJQ2-F1
#
_cell.length_a   1.000
_cell.length_b   1.000
_cell.length_c   1.000
_cell.angle_alpha   90.00
_cell.angle_beta   90.00
_cell.angle_gamma   90.00
#
_symmetry.space_group_name_H-M   'P 1'
#
loop_
_entity.id
_entity.type
_entity.pdbx_description
1 polymer ?
#
loop_
_entity_poly.entity_id
_entity_poly.type
_entity_poly.pdbx_seq_one_letter_code
_entity_poly.pdbx_strand_id
1 'polypeptide(L)'
;MAISAADFPDDARDAVLAGMANRARMRGFATPKLSFAHRNHREDLELCAPHRMALLPLSTLRRLAKSDRCAAKPAAKIELPALGSVATILGWRFLIYDKTVLEPIAAAHAVFTDEGGYRLAELNEGPYVTGFIKALQAPSVRRAISSDRNDHKPGEPLLLLAPAICFAGLWVRHQDHDEDFILPMDPNLLPAFTNVKPAEVLKALVHASTAVPTDSGSAG
;
A
#
# COMPACT_ATOMS: atom_id res chain seq x y z
N MET A 1 -14.27 -4.02 -8.44
CA MET A 1 -14.32 -5.48 -8.18
C MET A 1 -13.24 -5.83 -7.16
N ALA A 2 -13.47 -6.77 -6.23
CA ALA A 2 -12.46 -7.13 -5.21
C ALA A 2 -11.53 -8.22 -5.75
N ILE A 3 -10.22 -8.03 -5.60
CA ILE A 3 -9.22 -9.04 -5.97
C ILE A 3 -9.29 -10.19 -4.97
N SER A 4 -9.37 -11.42 -5.49
CA SER A 4 -9.40 -12.64 -4.67
C SER A 4 -8.09 -12.86 -3.93
N ALA A 5 -8.13 -13.49 -2.76
CA ALA A 5 -6.93 -13.90 -2.03
C ALA A 5 -6.04 -14.88 -2.83
N ALA A 6 -6.62 -15.62 -3.77
CA ALA A 6 -5.93 -16.56 -4.67
C ALA A 6 -5.42 -15.92 -5.97
N ASP A 7 -5.56 -14.61 -6.14
CA ASP A 7 -5.04 -13.90 -7.31
C ASP A 7 -3.51 -13.98 -7.35
N PHE A 8 -2.94 -14.31 -8.51
CA PHE A 8 -1.50 -14.42 -8.72
C PHE A 8 -0.97 -13.17 -9.44
N PRO A 9 0.28 -12.75 -9.15
CA PRO A 9 0.78 -11.48 -9.64
C PRO A 9 1.19 -11.49 -11.13
N ASP A 10 1.04 -12.59 -11.86
CA ASP A 10 1.60 -12.73 -13.21
C ASP A 10 0.93 -11.80 -14.23
N ASP A 11 -0.41 -11.77 -14.28
CA ASP A 11 -1.14 -10.83 -15.14
C ASP A 11 -0.82 -9.37 -14.77
N ALA A 12 -0.64 -9.10 -13.48
CA ALA A 12 -0.24 -7.78 -13.00
C ALA A 12 1.20 -7.42 -13.40
N ARG A 13 2.11 -8.41 -13.37
CA ARG A 13 3.51 -8.27 -13.79
C ARG A 13 3.57 -7.96 -15.28
N ASP A 14 2.84 -8.71 -16.10
CA ASP A 14 2.78 -8.51 -17.55
C ASP A 14 2.22 -7.12 -17.89
N ALA A 15 1.16 -6.70 -17.18
CA ALA A 15 0.62 -5.35 -17.32
C ALA A 15 1.63 -4.24 -16.94
N VAL A 16 2.45 -4.45 -15.90
CA VAL A 16 3.53 -3.52 -15.54
C VAL A 16 4.58 -3.47 -16.64
N LEU A 17 5.08 -4.63 -17.10
CA LEU A 17 6.13 -4.70 -18.12
C LEU A 17 5.67 -4.04 -19.43
N ALA A 18 4.47 -4.36 -19.89
CA ALA A 18 3.88 -3.74 -21.08
C ALA A 18 3.69 -2.22 -20.90
N GLY A 19 3.19 -1.80 -19.74
CA GLY A 19 3.01 -0.38 -19.42
C GLY A 19 4.33 0.39 -19.37
N MET A 20 5.38 -0.19 -18.77
CA MET A 20 6.72 0.40 -18.71
C MET A 20 7.33 0.53 -20.10
N ALA A 21 7.24 -0.51 -20.93
CA ALA A 21 7.72 -0.49 -22.31
C ALA A 21 7.00 0.59 -23.15
N ASN A 22 5.68 0.69 -23.01
CA ASN A 22 4.91 1.72 -23.71
C ASN A 22 5.29 3.13 -23.25
N ARG A 23 5.47 3.35 -21.93
CA ARG A 23 5.87 4.65 -21.38
C ARG A 23 7.26 5.08 -21.85
N ALA A 24 8.22 4.15 -21.81
CA ALA A 24 9.56 4.36 -22.32
C ALA A 24 9.55 4.81 -23.79
N ARG A 25 8.76 4.15 -24.64
CA ARG A 25 8.63 4.49 -26.07
C ARG A 25 7.99 5.85 -26.31
N MET A 26 6.94 6.19 -25.57
CA MET A 26 6.11 7.37 -25.87
C MET A 26 6.61 8.66 -25.24
N ARG A 27 7.12 8.61 -24.01
CA ARG A 27 7.43 9.81 -23.20
C ARG A 27 8.71 9.69 -22.37
N GLY A 28 9.31 8.50 -22.29
CA GLY A 28 10.36 8.20 -21.32
C GLY A 28 9.83 8.14 -19.88
N PHE A 29 10.75 8.02 -18.93
CA PHE A 29 10.43 7.95 -17.49
C PHE A 29 10.64 9.30 -16.82
N ALA A 30 9.62 9.76 -16.08
CA ALA A 30 9.70 10.95 -15.21
C ALA A 30 10.40 10.67 -13.86
N THR A 31 10.73 9.42 -13.62
CA THR A 31 11.43 8.87 -12.45
C THR A 31 12.93 8.80 -12.79
N PRO A 32 13.78 9.71 -12.26
CA PRO A 32 15.14 9.89 -12.73
C PRO A 32 16.04 8.66 -12.65
N LYS A 33 15.98 7.89 -11.54
CA LYS A 33 16.81 6.68 -11.39
C LYS A 33 16.40 5.63 -12.42
N LEU A 34 15.11 5.41 -12.61
CA LEU A 34 14.57 4.48 -13.61
C LEU A 34 14.87 4.95 -15.04
N SER A 35 14.83 6.26 -15.29
CA SER A 35 15.19 6.85 -16.60
C SER A 35 16.67 6.60 -16.93
N PHE A 36 17.55 6.78 -15.94
CA PHE A 36 18.97 6.50 -16.09
C PHE A 36 19.23 5.00 -16.31
N ALA A 37 18.69 4.14 -15.44
CA ALA A 37 18.86 2.69 -15.53
C ALA A 37 18.31 2.14 -16.85
N HIS A 38 17.15 2.63 -17.32
CA HIS A 38 16.61 2.20 -18.60
C HIS A 38 17.48 2.58 -19.81
N ARG A 39 18.19 3.71 -19.76
CA ARG A 39 19.06 4.14 -20.87
C ARG A 39 20.37 3.36 -20.92
N ASN A 40 20.94 3.03 -19.76
CA ASN A 40 22.29 2.47 -19.66
C ASN A 40 22.29 0.94 -19.44
N HIS A 41 21.25 0.41 -18.77
CA HIS A 41 21.19 -0.95 -18.22
C HIS A 41 19.78 -1.54 -18.42
N ARG A 42 19.20 -1.39 -19.61
CA ARG A 42 17.81 -1.81 -19.88
C ARG A 42 17.53 -3.28 -19.54
N GLU A 43 18.44 -4.17 -19.93
CA GLU A 43 18.33 -5.62 -19.75
C GLU A 43 18.52 -6.04 -18.26
N ASP A 44 18.95 -5.10 -17.43
CA ASP A 44 19.22 -5.30 -16.01
C ASP A 44 18.07 -4.87 -15.11
N LEU A 45 16.96 -4.37 -15.69
CA LEU A 45 15.77 -3.99 -14.94
C LEU A 45 14.91 -5.21 -14.61
N GLU A 46 14.63 -5.44 -13.32
CA GLU A 46 13.80 -6.56 -12.86
C GLU A 46 12.67 -6.13 -11.93
N LEU A 47 11.52 -6.79 -12.08
CA LEU A 47 10.38 -6.68 -11.18
C LEU A 47 10.44 -7.76 -10.10
N CYS A 48 10.53 -7.32 -8.85
CA CYS A 48 10.71 -8.18 -7.69
C CYS A 48 9.68 -7.89 -6.58
N ALA A 49 9.58 -8.83 -5.64
CA ALA A 49 8.78 -8.73 -4.41
C ALA A 49 7.33 -8.25 -4.66
N PRO A 50 6.52 -9.01 -5.43
CA PRO A 50 5.12 -8.65 -5.64
C PRO A 50 4.36 -8.65 -4.30
N HIS A 51 3.63 -7.57 -4.03
CA HIS A 51 2.78 -7.48 -2.84
C HIS A 51 1.50 -6.70 -3.16
N ARG A 52 0.42 -7.04 -2.46
CA ARG A 52 -0.87 -6.39 -2.68
C ARG A 52 -0.90 -4.97 -2.11
N MET A 53 -1.73 -4.13 -2.69
CA MET A 53 -2.00 -2.78 -2.21
C MET A 53 -3.42 -2.70 -1.66
N ALA A 54 -3.57 -2.19 -0.45
CA ALA A 54 -4.84 -1.89 0.19
C ALA A 54 -5.02 -0.37 0.29
N LEU A 55 -6.16 0.14 -0.17
CA LEU A 55 -6.52 1.55 -0.10
C LEU A 55 -7.61 1.78 0.94
N LEU A 56 -7.44 2.83 1.74
CA LEU A 56 -8.47 3.38 2.59
C LEU A 56 -8.87 4.78 2.09
N PRO A 57 -9.99 4.89 1.35
CA PRO A 57 -10.43 6.16 0.78
C PRO A 57 -10.83 7.19 1.86
N LEU A 58 -10.59 8.47 1.59
CA LEU A 58 -11.00 9.56 2.48
C LEU A 58 -12.51 9.56 2.74
N SER A 59 -13.31 9.25 1.72
CA SER A 59 -14.77 9.16 1.83
C SER A 59 -15.20 8.09 2.84
N THR A 60 -14.53 6.94 2.85
CA THR A 60 -14.75 5.88 3.83
C THR A 60 -14.38 6.34 5.23
N LEU A 61 -13.21 6.96 5.42
CA LEU A 61 -12.78 7.48 6.72
C LEU A 61 -13.74 8.55 7.28
N ARG A 62 -14.17 9.49 6.43
CA ARG A 62 -15.14 10.53 6.82
C ARG A 62 -16.51 9.96 7.15
N ARG A 63 -16.95 8.90 6.46
CA ARG A 63 -18.20 8.20 6.80
C ARG A 63 -18.13 7.59 8.19
N LEU A 64 -17.02 6.93 8.53
CA LEU A 64 -16.79 6.38 9.86
C LEU A 64 -16.79 7.48 10.94
N ALA A 65 -16.13 8.62 10.68
CA ALA A 65 -16.13 9.76 11.61
C ALA A 65 -17.52 10.39 11.85
N LYS A 66 -18.43 10.30 10.87
CA LYS A 66 -19.79 10.85 10.97
C LYS A 66 -20.75 9.94 11.73
N SER A 67 -20.59 8.63 11.62
CA SER A 67 -21.40 7.66 12.37
C SER A 67 -21.30 7.88 13.89
N ASP A 68 -20.16 8.39 14.36
CA ASP A 68 -19.96 8.76 15.77
C ASP A 68 -20.81 9.96 16.24
N ARG A 69 -21.28 10.83 15.32
CA ARG A 69 -21.93 12.10 15.68
C ARG A 69 -23.45 12.09 15.67
N CYS A 70 -24.09 11.09 15.06
CA CYS A 70 -25.56 11.03 14.92
C CYS A 70 -26.27 10.27 16.04
N ALA A 71 -25.55 9.61 16.96
CA ALA A 71 -26.15 8.89 18.07
C ALA A 71 -26.35 9.81 19.28
N ALA A 72 -27.54 10.39 19.43
CA ALA A 72 -27.99 11.11 20.64
C ALA A 72 -28.27 10.15 21.83
N LYS A 73 -27.42 9.15 22.03
CA LYS A 73 -27.48 8.20 23.15
C LYS A 73 -26.13 8.21 23.87
N PRO A 74 -26.10 7.98 25.21
CA PRO A 74 -24.88 8.03 26.00
C PRO A 74 -23.81 7.12 25.40
N ALA A 75 -22.55 7.54 25.54
CA ALA A 75 -21.36 6.96 24.93
C ALA A 75 -21.19 5.46 25.21
N ALA A 76 -21.96 4.62 24.51
CA ALA A 76 -21.55 3.26 24.22
C ALA A 76 -20.32 3.40 23.32
N LYS A 77 -19.21 2.80 23.73
CA LYS A 77 -17.94 2.78 23.03
C LYS A 77 -18.21 2.34 21.58
N ILE A 78 -18.27 3.29 20.64
CA ILE A 78 -18.53 2.95 19.25
C ILE A 78 -17.30 2.21 18.75
N GLU A 79 -17.45 0.92 18.53
CA GLU A 79 -16.39 0.07 18.01
C GLU A 79 -16.26 0.35 16.50
N LEU A 80 -15.08 0.78 16.09
CA LEU A 80 -14.75 0.91 14.67
C LEU A 80 -14.75 -0.49 14.03
N PRO A 81 -15.19 -0.62 12.77
CA PRO A 81 -15.16 -1.89 12.08
C PRO A 81 -13.72 -2.39 11.87
N ALA A 82 -13.55 -3.69 11.64
CA ALA A 82 -12.25 -4.25 11.30
C ALA A 82 -11.69 -3.61 10.02
N LEU A 83 -10.39 -3.30 10.01
CA LEU A 83 -9.73 -2.62 8.88
C LEU A 83 -9.96 -3.35 7.54
N GLY A 84 -9.89 -4.68 7.53
CA GLY A 84 -10.10 -5.48 6.32
C GLY A 84 -11.50 -5.39 5.73
N SER A 85 -12.49 -4.92 6.49
CA SER A 85 -13.86 -4.70 5.98
C SER A 85 -14.05 -3.35 5.30
N VAL A 86 -13.11 -2.41 5.49
CA VAL A 86 -13.20 -1.03 4.98
C VAL A 86 -12.07 -0.67 4.01
N ALA A 87 -10.96 -1.40 4.04
CA ALA A 87 -9.87 -1.27 3.07
C ALA A 87 -10.21 -2.04 1.78
N THR A 88 -9.89 -1.46 0.63
CA THR A 88 -10.11 -2.06 -0.69
C THR A 88 -8.77 -2.50 -1.28
N ILE A 89 -8.66 -3.75 -1.71
CA ILE A 89 -7.49 -4.21 -2.45
C ILE A 89 -7.52 -3.61 -3.86
N LEU A 90 -6.52 -2.79 -4.20
CA LEU A 90 -6.43 -2.08 -5.47
C LEU A 90 -5.75 -2.89 -6.57
N GLY A 91 -4.79 -3.73 -6.19
CA GLY A 91 -3.90 -4.40 -7.12
C GLY A 91 -2.58 -4.76 -6.49
N TRP A 92 -1.55 -4.75 -7.32
CA TRP A 92 -0.21 -5.21 -7.00
C TRP A 92 0.80 -4.08 -7.09
N ARG A 93 1.81 -4.16 -6.23
CA ARG A 93 3.02 -3.37 -6.32
C ARG A 93 4.22 -4.27 -6.52
N PHE A 94 5.09 -3.82 -7.41
CA PHE A 94 6.37 -4.45 -7.72
C PHE A 94 7.48 -3.46 -7.39
N LEU A 95 8.57 -3.96 -6.82
CA LEU A 95 9.80 -3.20 -6.70
C LEU A 95 10.61 -3.37 -7.98
N ILE A 96 11.21 -2.29 -8.46
CA ILE A 96 12.07 -2.30 -9.64
C ILE A 96 13.52 -2.23 -9.17
N TYR A 97 14.27 -3.26 -9.50
CA TYR A 97 15.71 -3.34 -9.28
C TYR A 97 16.46 -3.09 -10.58
N ASP A 98 17.65 -2.53 -10.45
CA ASP A 98 18.67 -2.55 -11.50
C ASP A 98 19.73 -3.55 -11.02
N LYS A 99 20.08 -4.59 -11.78
CA LYS A 99 21.07 -5.60 -11.34
C LYS A 99 22.42 -5.01 -10.97
N THR A 100 22.75 -3.82 -11.48
CA THR A 100 23.98 -3.11 -11.13
C THR A 100 23.93 -2.50 -9.73
N VAL A 101 22.74 -2.36 -9.15
CA VAL A 101 22.47 -1.75 -7.85
C VAL A 101 21.67 -2.71 -6.96
N LEU A 102 22.23 -3.12 -5.83
CA LEU A 102 21.61 -4.10 -4.92
C LEU A 102 20.37 -3.58 -4.14
N GLU A 103 19.87 -2.39 -4.45
CA GLU A 103 18.68 -1.79 -3.84
C GLU A 103 17.62 -1.45 -4.90
N PRO A 104 16.32 -1.49 -4.57
CA PRO A 104 15.30 -1.08 -5.52
C PRO A 104 15.37 0.41 -5.79
N ILE A 105 15.37 0.75 -7.07
CA ILE A 105 15.49 2.12 -7.56
C ILE A 105 14.13 2.81 -7.71
N ALA A 106 13.08 2.03 -7.92
CA ALA A 106 11.71 2.50 -8.13
C ALA A 106 10.68 1.42 -7.70
N ALA A 107 9.40 1.75 -7.79
CA ALA A 107 8.33 0.77 -7.72
C ALA A 107 7.26 1.04 -8.79
N ALA A 108 6.57 -0.02 -9.18
CA ALA A 108 5.48 0.01 -10.13
C ALA A 108 4.19 -0.48 -9.49
N HIS A 109 3.08 0.18 -9.79
CA HIS A 109 1.75 -0.21 -9.32
C HIS A 109 0.92 -0.72 -10.50
N ALA A 110 0.46 -1.96 -10.41
CA ALA A 110 -0.61 -2.49 -11.25
C ALA A 110 -1.94 -2.37 -10.49
N VAL A 111 -2.93 -1.71 -11.08
CA VAL A 111 -4.28 -1.64 -10.52
C VAL A 111 -5.23 -2.47 -11.35
N PHE A 112 -6.15 -3.14 -10.68
CA PHE A 112 -7.21 -3.88 -11.35
C PHE A 112 -8.22 -2.90 -11.93
N THR A 113 -8.66 -3.15 -13.16
CA THR A 113 -9.55 -2.26 -13.91
C THR A 113 -11.00 -2.75 -13.85
N ASP A 114 -11.95 -1.84 -14.12
CA ASP A 114 -13.37 -2.21 -14.19
C ASP A 114 -13.70 -3.08 -15.41
N GLU A 115 -12.85 -3.05 -16.44
CA GLU A 115 -12.95 -3.88 -17.65
C GLU A 115 -12.43 -5.31 -17.43
N GLY A 116 -11.87 -5.60 -16.26
CA GLY A 116 -11.17 -6.84 -15.95
C GLY A 116 -9.69 -6.77 -16.34
N GLY A 117 -8.85 -7.36 -15.51
CA GLY A 117 -7.40 -7.37 -15.71
C GLY A 117 -6.68 -6.14 -15.16
N TYR A 118 -5.36 -6.13 -15.35
CA TYR A 118 -4.44 -5.16 -14.74
C TYR A 118 -3.95 -4.11 -15.74
N ARG A 119 -3.67 -2.91 -15.22
CA ARG A 119 -2.90 -1.89 -15.95
C ARG A 119 -1.86 -1.24 -15.06
N LEU A 120 -0.76 -0.80 -15.66
CA LEU A 120 0.18 0.10 -14.99
C LEU A 120 -0.53 1.42 -14.61
N ALA A 121 -0.58 1.71 -13.33
CA ALA A 121 -1.13 2.96 -12.79
C ALA A 121 -0.04 3.99 -12.50
N GLU A 122 1.00 3.57 -11.78
CA GLU A 122 2.01 4.48 -11.24
C GLU A 122 3.41 3.86 -11.35
N LEU A 123 4.39 4.74 -11.57
CA LEU A 123 5.81 4.48 -11.33
C LEU A 123 6.29 5.54 -10.34
N ASN A 124 6.91 5.14 -9.24
CA ASN A 124 7.42 6.07 -8.25
C ASN A 124 8.81 5.72 -7.73
N GLU A 125 9.47 6.74 -7.20
CA GLU A 125 10.80 6.69 -6.60
C GLU A 125 10.76 7.40 -5.23
N GLY A 126 11.90 7.36 -4.54
CA GLY A 126 12.13 8.19 -3.36
C GLY A 126 11.95 7.47 -2.03
N PRO A 127 11.80 8.23 -0.93
CA PRO A 127 11.84 7.71 0.44
C PRO A 127 10.79 6.63 0.72
N TYR A 128 9.70 6.63 -0.05
CA TYR A 128 8.65 5.66 0.11
C TYR A 128 9.04 4.25 -0.38
N VAL A 129 9.85 4.16 -1.44
CA VAL A 129 10.39 2.89 -1.92
C VAL A 129 11.38 2.31 -0.91
N THR A 130 12.27 3.16 -0.38
CA THR A 130 13.27 2.73 0.61
C THR A 130 12.64 2.44 1.98
N GLY A 131 11.64 3.22 2.40
CA GLY A 131 10.86 2.97 3.61
C GLY A 131 10.12 1.64 3.57
N PHE A 132 9.57 1.27 2.40
CA PHE A 132 8.93 -0.03 2.23
C PHE A 132 9.90 -1.20 2.41
N ILE A 133 11.11 -1.12 1.84
CA ILE A 133 12.16 -2.14 2.07
C ILE A 133 12.53 -2.25 3.54
N LYS A 134 12.72 -1.12 4.23
CA LYS A 134 13.01 -1.12 5.67
C LYS A 134 11.91 -1.80 6.47
N ALA A 135 10.64 -1.56 6.11
CA ALA A 135 9.51 -2.23 6.74
C ALA A 135 9.52 -3.75 6.47
N LEU A 136 9.78 -4.18 5.23
CA LEU A 136 9.91 -5.61 4.90
C LEU A 136 11.06 -6.30 5.66
N GLN A 137 12.15 -5.58 5.90
CA GLN A 137 13.32 -6.09 6.62
C GLN A 137 13.15 -6.07 8.15
N ALA A 138 12.07 -5.47 8.68
CA ALA A 138 11.82 -5.41 10.11
C ALA A 138 11.74 -6.83 10.71
N PRO A 139 12.35 -7.10 11.88
CA PRO A 139 12.38 -8.44 12.47
C PRO A 139 10.99 -9.04 12.75
N SER A 140 9.99 -8.21 13.08
CA SER A 140 8.60 -8.66 13.24
C SER A 140 8.01 -9.14 11.93
N VAL A 141 8.20 -8.37 10.84
CA VAL A 141 7.71 -8.69 9.50
C VAL A 141 8.39 -9.92 8.94
N ARG A 142 9.73 -9.98 8.97
CA ARG A 142 10.49 -11.15 8.48
C ARG A 142 10.05 -12.45 9.15
N ARG A 143 9.76 -12.41 10.45
CA ARG A 143 9.25 -13.58 11.17
C ARG A 143 7.82 -13.94 10.78
N ALA A 144 6.96 -12.95 10.56
CA ALA A 144 5.57 -13.17 10.21
C ALA A 144 5.38 -13.73 8.79
N ILE A 145 6.23 -13.31 7.84
CA ILE A 145 6.14 -13.75 6.43
C ILE A 145 6.99 -14.98 6.12
N SER A 146 7.80 -15.47 7.07
CA SER A 146 8.64 -16.66 6.87
C SER A 146 7.82 -17.95 7.01
N SER A 147 8.03 -18.88 6.08
CA SER A 147 7.41 -20.21 6.09
C SER A 147 8.05 -21.20 7.08
N ASP A 148 9.12 -20.81 7.78
CA ASP A 148 9.86 -21.69 8.72
C ASP A 148 9.11 -21.95 10.06
N ARG A 149 7.89 -21.44 10.23
CA ARG A 149 7.08 -21.71 11.43
C ARG A 149 6.23 -22.97 11.23
N ASN A 150 6.52 -23.98 12.04
CA ASN A 150 5.95 -25.34 11.97
C ASN A 150 4.42 -25.50 12.08
N ASP A 151 3.62 -24.44 12.27
CA ASP A 151 2.15 -24.60 12.46
C ASP A 151 1.27 -23.43 11.98
N HIS A 152 1.83 -22.34 11.47
CA HIS A 152 1.04 -21.18 11.03
C HIS A 152 1.34 -20.81 9.58
N LYS A 153 0.27 -20.60 8.80
CA LYS A 153 0.41 -20.04 7.45
C LYS A 153 1.08 -18.68 7.54
N PRO A 154 2.05 -18.38 6.66
CA PRO A 154 2.75 -17.10 6.67
C PRO A 154 1.76 -15.95 6.49
N GLY A 155 2.02 -14.86 7.20
CA GLY A 155 1.27 -13.61 7.04
C GLY A 155 1.49 -13.03 5.65
N GLU A 156 0.44 -12.43 5.10
CA GLU A 156 0.49 -11.75 3.82
C GLU A 156 0.91 -10.28 4.03
N PRO A 157 2.00 -9.81 3.38
CA PRO A 157 2.35 -8.40 3.39
C PRO A 157 1.52 -7.60 2.37
N LEU A 158 0.85 -6.55 2.84
CA LEU A 158 0.11 -5.59 2.01
C LEU A 158 0.61 -4.17 2.25
N LEU A 159 0.69 -3.38 1.19
CA LEU A 159 0.90 -1.95 1.30
C LEU A 159 -0.43 -1.25 1.58
N LEU A 160 -0.62 -0.75 2.81
CA LEU A 160 -1.78 0.04 3.19
C LEU A 160 -1.55 1.52 2.86
N LEU A 161 -2.50 2.12 2.15
CA LEU A 161 -2.46 3.50 1.68
C LEU A 161 -3.69 4.27 2.16
N ALA A 162 -3.48 5.46 2.71
CA ALA A 162 -4.52 6.48 2.85
C ALA A 162 -4.01 7.82 2.31
N PRO A 163 -4.00 8.00 0.97
CA PRO A 163 -3.27 9.09 0.31
C PRO A 163 -3.70 10.49 0.74
N ALA A 164 -4.99 10.70 0.98
CA ALA A 164 -5.53 12.02 1.37
C ALA A 164 -5.05 12.51 2.73
N ILE A 165 -4.45 11.63 3.54
CA ILE A 165 -3.88 11.92 4.86
C ILE A 165 -2.38 11.63 4.85
N CYS A 166 -1.78 11.47 3.67
CA CYS A 166 -0.36 11.20 3.49
C CYS A 166 0.17 10.00 4.29
N PHE A 167 -0.68 9.01 4.56
CA PHE A 167 -0.31 7.84 5.34
C PHE A 167 0.03 6.65 4.44
N ALA A 168 1.09 5.94 4.83
CA ALA A 168 1.37 4.63 4.33
C ALA A 168 1.94 3.69 5.41
N GLY A 169 1.58 2.41 5.32
CA GLY A 169 2.10 1.38 6.21
C GLY A 169 2.20 0.02 5.54
N LEU A 170 3.03 -0.85 6.11
CA LEU A 170 3.06 -2.27 5.76
C LEU A 170 2.12 -3.01 6.70
N TRP A 171 1.00 -3.48 6.17
CA TRP A 171 0.06 -4.32 6.90
C TRP A 171 0.44 -5.78 6.69
N VAL A 172 0.76 -6.49 7.77
CA VAL A 172 0.92 -7.94 7.75
C VAL A 172 -0.40 -8.55 8.20
N ARG A 173 -1.08 -9.21 7.26
CA ARG A 173 -2.39 -9.83 7.45
C ARG A 173 -2.24 -11.33 7.67
N HIS A 174 -2.69 -11.83 8.81
CA HIS A 174 -2.72 -13.26 9.12
C HIS A 174 -4.11 -13.83 8.84
N GLN A 175 -4.23 -15.15 8.93
CA GLN A 175 -5.54 -15.80 8.91
C GLN A 175 -6.34 -15.49 10.18
N ASP A 176 -5.64 -15.44 11.32
CA ASP A 176 -6.19 -14.92 12.56
C ASP A 176 -6.02 -13.40 12.60
N HIS A 177 -7.13 -12.68 12.45
CA HIS A 177 -7.13 -11.22 12.41
C HIS A 177 -6.63 -10.57 13.70
N ASP A 178 -6.61 -11.28 14.83
CA ASP A 178 -6.06 -10.75 16.08
C ASP A 178 -4.53 -10.66 16.04
N GLU A 179 -3.87 -11.41 15.15
CA GLU A 179 -2.43 -11.36 14.91
C GLU A 179 -2.01 -10.28 13.91
N ASP A 180 -2.97 -9.64 13.22
CA ASP A 180 -2.69 -8.56 12.28
C ASP A 180 -1.94 -7.41 12.97
N PHE A 181 -0.98 -6.84 12.24
CA PHE A 181 -0.27 -5.64 12.66
C PHE A 181 0.12 -4.80 11.45
N ILE A 182 0.36 -3.51 11.71
CA ILE A 182 0.76 -2.54 10.69
C ILE A 182 2.03 -1.85 11.16
N LEU A 183 3.02 -1.72 10.28
CA LEU A 183 4.18 -0.84 10.47
C LEU A 183 3.97 0.44 9.66
N PRO A 184 3.66 1.58 10.32
CA PRO A 184 3.69 2.88 9.68
C PRO A 184 5.08 3.16 9.07
N MET A 185 5.14 3.74 7.87
CA MET A 185 6.41 4.05 7.20
C MET A 185 6.89 5.47 7.46
N ASP A 186 6.03 6.32 8.01
CA ASP A 186 6.31 7.70 8.39
C ASP A 186 5.84 7.97 9.83
N PRO A 187 6.50 8.90 10.54
CA PRO A 187 6.19 9.18 11.95
C PRO A 187 5.06 10.19 12.14
N ASN A 188 4.37 10.66 11.08
CA ASN A 188 3.50 11.84 11.18
C ASN A 188 2.24 11.58 12.01
N LEU A 189 1.66 10.38 11.89
CA LEU A 189 0.44 10.00 12.60
C LEU A 189 0.69 8.99 13.72
N LEU A 190 1.68 8.12 13.52
CA LEU A 190 1.99 6.98 14.39
C LEU A 190 3.50 6.75 14.40
N PRO A 191 4.08 6.13 15.44
CA PRO A 191 5.49 5.82 15.46
C PRO A 191 5.92 4.97 14.26
N ALA A 192 6.86 5.49 13.46
CA ALA A 192 7.37 4.78 12.29
C ALA A 192 8.03 3.45 12.69
N PHE A 193 7.84 2.43 11.86
CA PHE A 193 8.44 1.09 12.01
C PHE A 193 8.16 0.41 13.35
N THR A 194 7.08 0.80 14.03
CA THR A 194 6.58 0.15 15.24
C THR A 194 5.33 -0.65 14.90
N ASN A 195 5.18 -1.84 15.47
CA ASN A 195 3.97 -2.64 15.29
C ASN A 195 2.79 -1.92 15.96
N VAL A 196 1.78 -1.57 15.16
CA VAL A 196 0.53 -0.95 15.63
C VAL A 196 -0.64 -1.87 15.28
N LYS A 197 -1.64 -1.97 16.17
CA LYS A 197 -2.83 -2.77 15.89
C LYS A 197 -3.71 -2.11 14.81
N PRO A 198 -4.35 -2.87 13.92
CA PRO A 198 -5.20 -2.29 12.86
C PRO A 198 -6.28 -1.33 13.37
N ALA A 199 -6.87 -1.61 14.54
CA ALA A 199 -7.87 -0.74 15.16
C ALA A 199 -7.29 0.61 15.58
N GLU A 200 -6.06 0.65 16.10
CA GLU A 200 -5.37 1.89 16.48
C GLU A 200 -5.01 2.72 15.25
N VAL A 201 -4.54 2.06 14.18
CA VAL A 201 -4.30 2.72 12.89
C VAL A 201 -5.58 3.33 12.35
N LEU A 202 -6.66 2.54 12.29
CA LEU A 202 -7.94 3.03 11.77
C LEU A 202 -8.45 4.21 12.58
N LYS A 203 -8.34 4.17 13.91
CA LYS A 203 -8.72 5.29 14.79
C LYS A 203 -7.91 6.56 14.48
N ALA A 204 -6.58 6.44 14.33
CA ALA A 204 -5.72 7.56 13.98
C ALA A 204 -6.07 8.16 12.60
N LEU A 205 -6.32 7.31 11.60
CA LEU A 205 -6.70 7.74 10.26
C LEU A 205 -8.09 8.40 10.21
N VAL A 206 -9.07 7.85 10.94
CA VAL A 206 -10.41 8.46 11.08
C VAL A 206 -10.30 9.84 11.71
N HIS A 207 -9.52 9.98 12.79
CA HIS A 207 -9.29 11.27 13.43
C HIS A 207 -8.65 12.28 12.46
N ALA A 208 -7.56 11.90 11.81
CA ALA A 208 -6.83 12.77 10.88
C ALA A 208 -7.68 13.15 9.64
N SER A 209 -8.62 12.30 9.23
CA SER A 209 -9.52 12.58 8.09
C SER A 209 -10.41 13.81 8.29
N THR A 210 -10.63 14.21 9.54
CA THR A 210 -11.46 15.38 9.90
C THR A 210 -10.74 16.70 9.65
N ALA A 211 -9.41 16.70 9.60
CA ALA A 211 -8.59 17.87 9.33
C ALA A 211 -8.33 18.09 7.83
N VAL A 212 -8.60 17.10 6.98
CA VAL A 212 -8.46 17.26 5.52
C VAL A 212 -9.53 18.25 5.03
N PRO A 213 -9.16 19.32 4.30
CA PRO A 213 -10.12 20.27 3.76
C PRO A 213 -11.20 19.60 2.89
N THR A 214 -12.43 20.09 3.00
CA THR A 214 -13.51 19.79 2.05
C THR A 214 -13.58 20.94 1.07
N ASP A 215 -12.90 20.85 -0.07
CA ASP A 215 -12.96 21.90 -1.09
C ASP A 215 -14.41 22.10 -1.55
N SER A 216 -15.01 23.16 -1.02
CA SER A 216 -16.29 23.74 -1.43
C SER A 216 -16.37 25.22 -1.04
N GLY A 217 -15.21 25.89 -0.96
CA GLY A 217 -15.17 27.32 -0.67
C GLY A 217 -13.77 27.90 -0.63
N SER A 218 -13.12 28.04 -1.80
CA SER A 218 -12.10 29.06 -2.11
C SER A 218 -11.59 28.85 -3.54
N ALA A 219 -12.48 29.06 -4.51
CA ALA A 219 -12.11 29.62 -5.80
C ALA A 219 -12.86 30.96 -5.88
N GLY A 220 -12.26 31.97 -5.25
CA GLY A 220 -12.61 33.37 -5.43
C GLY A 220 -11.57 34.00 -6.35
#